data_AF-A0A7R9VFL3-F1
#
_entry.id   AF-A0A7R9VFL3-F1
#
_cell.length_a   1.000
_cell.length_b   1.000
_cell.length_c   1.000
_cell.angle_alpha   90.00
_cell.angle_beta   90.00
_cell.angle_gamma   90.00
#
_symmetry.space_group_name_H-M   'P 1'
#
loop_
_entity.id
_entity.type
_entity.pdbx_description
1 polymer ?
#
loop_
_entity_poly.entity_id
_entity_poly.type
_entity_poly.pdbx_seq_one_letter_code
_entity_poly.pdbx_strand_id
1 'polypeptide(L)'
;KKLSLADYTAFIISERRNEEGRPHYAFSTGRLLQEFAVTAWATVEQDRIQYLMSPAGQKQIRAEKYQTVLDMYRAGDTGPFAQAQAGRPTHKILPATVAGSPRHMRQQYQDAMAICRRYGTPDLFVTFTCNPGWKEITENLIAGQKATDRPDLIARVFNMKFNAFYEDITQRHVLRTCRAHVRVVEWQKRGLPHCHCLIWFDQENKLRSPEDYDSLVCAELPHPTKQPRLFKSVTSHMMHGPCYIGSTQP
;
A
#
# COMPACT_ATOMS: atom_id res chain seq x y z
N LYS A 1 25.87 -2.97 20.92
CA LYS A 1 24.47 -2.54 20.63
C LYS A 1 23.69 -3.77 20.19
N LYS A 2 22.49 -4.05 20.73
CA LYS A 2 21.60 -5.11 20.21
C LYS A 2 20.84 -4.52 19.02
N LEU A 3 20.79 -5.25 17.91
CA LEU A 3 20.11 -4.85 16.67
C LEU A 3 18.90 -5.77 16.48
N SER A 4 17.75 -5.23 16.06
CA SER A 4 16.60 -6.07 15.74
C SER A 4 16.82 -6.82 14.43
N LEU A 5 16.16 -7.96 14.24
CA LEU A 5 16.22 -8.67 12.95
C LEU A 5 15.69 -7.80 11.81
N ALA A 6 14.69 -6.95 12.08
CA ALA A 6 14.16 -6.00 11.11
C ALA A 6 15.21 -4.97 10.68
N ASP A 7 15.91 -4.35 11.64
CA ASP A 7 16.97 -3.37 11.35
C ASP A 7 18.14 -4.00 10.62
N TYR A 8 18.52 -5.23 11.00
CA TYR A 8 19.56 -5.98 10.32
C TYR A 8 19.18 -6.28 8.86
N THR A 9 17.97 -6.80 8.64
CA THR A 9 17.46 -7.06 7.29
C THR A 9 17.37 -5.78 6.46
N ALA A 10 16.83 -4.70 7.03
CA ALA A 10 16.73 -3.40 6.39
C ALA A 10 18.10 -2.85 5.98
N PHE A 11 19.11 -3.08 6.82
CA PHE A 11 20.50 -2.81 6.47
C PHE A 11 20.92 -3.66 5.28
N ILE A 12 20.76 -4.99 5.29
CA ILE A 12 21.21 -5.83 4.15
C ILE A 12 20.54 -5.47 2.82
N ILE A 13 19.23 -5.22 2.80
CA ILE A 13 18.47 -4.88 1.58
C ILE A 13 18.61 -3.41 1.15
N SER A 14 19.34 -2.59 1.93
CA SER A 14 19.66 -1.23 1.51
C SER A 14 20.93 -1.22 0.69
N GLU A 15 20.79 -0.90 -0.60
CA GLU A 15 21.93 -0.78 -1.50
C GLU A 15 22.95 0.22 -0.95
N ARG A 16 24.17 -0.27 -0.75
CA ARG A 16 25.35 0.51 -0.40
C ARG A 16 26.42 0.19 -1.42
N ARG A 17 27.15 1.22 -1.82
CA ARG A 17 28.28 1.10 -2.73
C ARG A 17 29.57 1.03 -1.91
N ASN A 18 30.48 0.14 -2.28
CA ASN A 18 31.83 0.12 -1.73
C ASN A 18 32.65 1.33 -2.24
N GLU A 19 33.91 1.43 -1.84
CA GLU A 19 34.84 2.49 -2.29
C GLU A 19 35.02 2.51 -3.82
N GLU A 20 34.83 1.37 -4.48
CA GLU A 20 34.87 1.22 -5.95
C GLU A 20 33.52 1.54 -6.63
N GLY A 21 32.52 1.99 -5.88
CA GLY A 21 31.19 2.32 -6.40
C GLY A 21 30.30 1.11 -6.70
N ARG A 22 30.71 -0.11 -6.35
CA ARG A 22 30.00 -1.36 -6.65
C ARG A 22 28.98 -1.70 -5.55
N PRO A 23 27.75 -2.11 -5.90
CA PRO A 23 26.76 -2.55 -4.93
C PRO A 23 27.11 -3.92 -4.35
N HIS A 24 26.49 -4.27 -3.23
CA HIS A 24 26.57 -5.61 -2.67
C HIS A 24 26.14 -6.67 -3.70
N TYR A 25 26.84 -7.80 -3.77
CA TYR A 25 26.61 -8.85 -4.78
C TYR A 25 25.17 -9.37 -4.80
N ALA A 26 24.47 -9.32 -3.66
CA ALA A 26 23.05 -9.66 -3.58
C ALA A 26 22.18 -8.90 -4.58
N PHE A 27 22.52 -7.65 -4.94
CA PHE A 27 21.76 -6.87 -5.92
C PHE A 27 21.95 -7.33 -7.37
N SER A 28 22.91 -8.22 -7.63
CA SER A 28 23.16 -8.78 -8.96
C SER A 28 22.51 -10.14 -9.19
N THR A 29 21.84 -10.72 -8.18
CA THR A 29 21.36 -12.11 -8.25
C THR A 29 19.89 -12.26 -8.65
N GLY A 30 19.16 -11.15 -8.84
CA GLY A 30 17.77 -11.12 -9.30
C GLY A 30 16.83 -11.92 -8.39
N ARG A 31 16.38 -13.10 -8.84
CA ARG A 31 15.43 -13.94 -8.08
C ARG A 31 15.94 -14.32 -6.68
N LEU A 32 17.24 -14.56 -6.51
CA LEU A 32 17.79 -14.88 -5.20
C LEU A 32 17.66 -13.72 -4.21
N LEU A 33 17.76 -12.46 -4.68
CA LEU A 33 17.47 -11.29 -3.86
C LEU A 33 16.00 -11.23 -3.47
N GLN A 34 15.09 -11.53 -4.40
CA GLN A 34 13.64 -11.54 -4.15
C GLN A 34 13.29 -12.61 -3.10
N GLU A 35 13.83 -13.82 -3.25
CA GLU A 35 13.66 -14.92 -2.28
C GLU A 35 14.22 -14.54 -0.91
N PHE A 36 15.42 -13.94 -0.87
CA PHE A 36 16.00 -13.43 0.37
C PHE A 36 15.09 -12.39 1.04
N ALA A 37 14.58 -11.41 0.29
CA ALA A 37 13.73 -10.35 0.82
C ALA A 37 12.41 -10.90 1.39
N VAL A 38 11.76 -11.83 0.68
CA VAL A 38 10.53 -12.48 1.14
C VAL A 38 10.80 -13.33 2.38
N THR A 39 11.87 -14.12 2.37
CA THR A 39 12.24 -14.99 3.50
C THR A 39 12.60 -14.17 4.74
N ALA A 40 13.37 -13.10 4.57
CA ALA A 40 13.74 -12.22 5.66
C ALA A 40 12.52 -11.49 6.24
N TRP A 41 11.60 -11.00 5.38
CA TRP A 41 10.35 -10.40 5.82
C TRP A 41 9.48 -11.41 6.59
N ALA A 42 9.32 -12.63 6.06
CA ALA A 42 8.53 -13.69 6.69
C ALA A 42 9.13 -14.08 8.06
N THR A 43 10.46 -14.13 8.18
CA THR A 43 11.14 -14.44 9.44
C THR A 43 10.93 -13.34 10.49
N VAL A 44 11.06 -12.08 10.08
CA VAL A 44 10.79 -10.92 10.96
C VAL A 44 9.33 -10.92 11.42
N GLU A 45 8.39 -11.16 10.51
CA GLU A 45 6.97 -11.16 10.82
C GLU A 45 6.58 -12.36 11.70
N GLN A 46 7.18 -13.52 11.47
CA GLN A 46 7.02 -14.70 12.32
C GLN A 46 7.52 -14.45 13.74
N ASP A 47 8.71 -13.89 13.92
CA ASP A 47 9.27 -13.55 15.23
C ASP A 47 8.34 -12.57 15.98
N ARG A 48 7.86 -11.53 15.29
CA ARG A 48 6.91 -10.57 15.82
C ARG A 48 5.60 -11.22 16.26
N ILE A 49 5.01 -12.07 15.43
CA ILE A 49 3.77 -12.79 15.74
C ILE A 49 3.99 -13.78 16.88
N GLN A 50 5.12 -14.50 16.90
CA GLN A 50 5.46 -15.43 17.96
C GLN A 50 5.55 -14.73 19.32
N TYR A 51 6.17 -13.54 19.37
CA TYR A 51 6.16 -12.70 20.56
C TYR A 51 4.75 -12.29 20.97
N LEU A 52 3.94 -11.78 20.04
CA LEU A 52 2.55 -11.39 20.33
C LEU A 52 1.71 -12.56 20.85
N MET A 53 1.96 -13.77 20.34
CA MET A 53 1.31 -15.01 20.76
C MET A 53 1.89 -15.60 22.06
N SER A 54 2.96 -15.03 22.62
CA SER A 54 3.52 -15.45 23.91
C SER A 54 2.67 -14.92 25.08
N PRO A 55 2.75 -15.54 26.28
CA PRO A 55 2.07 -15.02 27.47
C PRO A 55 2.44 -13.56 27.79
N ALA A 56 3.70 -13.18 27.58
CA ALA A 56 4.17 -11.81 27.79
C ALA A 56 3.51 -10.82 26.82
N GLY A 57 3.45 -11.18 25.53
CA GLY A 57 2.79 -10.36 24.51
C GLY A 57 1.29 -10.22 24.75
N GLN A 58 0.60 -11.31 25.09
CA GLN A 58 -0.82 -11.31 25.43
C GLN A 58 -1.12 -10.47 26.68
N LYS A 59 -0.25 -10.52 27.70
CA LYS A 59 -0.35 -9.66 28.90
C LYS A 59 -0.17 -8.19 28.55
N GLN A 60 0.79 -7.86 27.67
CA GLN A 60 1.04 -6.47 27.26
C GLN A 60 -0.15 -5.86 26.52
N ILE A 61 -0.79 -6.62 25.63
CA ILE A 61 -2.00 -6.16 24.92
C ILE A 61 -3.27 -6.26 25.79
N ARG A 62 -3.14 -6.68 27.06
CA ARG A 62 -4.26 -6.87 28.00
C ARG A 62 -5.35 -7.77 27.42
N ALA A 63 -4.94 -8.85 26.75
CA ALA A 63 -5.83 -9.77 26.04
C ALA A 63 -6.97 -10.28 26.94
N GLU A 64 -6.68 -10.50 28.22
CA GLU A 64 -7.63 -10.92 29.25
C GLU A 64 -8.86 -10.00 29.35
N LYS A 65 -8.68 -8.66 29.27
CA LYS A 65 -9.80 -7.71 29.34
C LYS A 65 -10.74 -7.82 28.14
N TYR A 66 -10.18 -8.07 26.96
CA TYR A 66 -10.97 -8.29 25.74
C TYR A 66 -11.66 -9.65 25.76
N GLN A 67 -11.02 -10.65 26.35
CA GLN A 67 -11.59 -11.97 26.55
C GLN A 67 -12.83 -11.88 27.43
N THR A 68 -12.78 -11.13 28.55
CA THR A 68 -13.95 -10.91 29.41
C THR A 68 -15.13 -10.29 28.66
N VAL A 69 -14.89 -9.31 27.78
CA VAL A 69 -15.96 -8.69 26.96
C VAL A 69 -16.52 -9.65 25.91
N LEU A 70 -15.67 -10.44 25.26
CA LEU A 70 -16.09 -11.49 24.32
C LEU A 70 -16.88 -12.60 25.02
N ASP A 71 -16.46 -12.99 26.22
CA ASP A 71 -17.12 -14.01 27.02
C ASP A 71 -18.47 -13.51 27.53
N MET A 72 -18.59 -12.23 27.93
CA MET A 72 -19.88 -11.59 28.24
C MET A 72 -20.82 -11.54 27.03
N TYR A 73 -20.29 -11.22 25.83
CA TYR A 73 -21.07 -11.22 24.59
C TYR A 73 -21.55 -12.64 24.24
N ARG A 74 -20.71 -13.66 24.44
CA ARG A 74 -21.03 -15.08 24.19
C ARG A 74 -21.94 -15.69 25.25
N ALA A 75 -21.88 -15.23 26.50
CA ALA A 75 -22.77 -15.70 27.57
C ALA A 75 -24.24 -15.34 27.32
N GLY A 76 -24.52 -14.34 26.47
CA GLY A 76 -25.87 -14.04 25.96
C GLY A 76 -26.27 -14.84 24.71
N ASP A 77 -25.36 -15.64 24.13
CA ASP A 77 -25.58 -16.44 22.93
C ASP A 77 -25.65 -17.93 23.32
N THR A 78 -26.87 -18.45 23.56
CA THR A 78 -27.11 -19.84 23.98
C THR A 78 -27.19 -20.82 22.81
N GLY A 79 -26.78 -20.40 21.61
CA GLY A 79 -26.82 -21.25 20.42
C GLY A 79 -25.84 -22.44 20.47
N PRO A 80 -26.09 -23.51 19.69
CA PRO A 80 -25.24 -24.70 19.67
C PRO A 80 -23.76 -24.43 19.29
N PHE A 81 -23.48 -23.31 18.60
CA PHE A 81 -22.13 -22.84 18.30
C PHE A 81 -21.35 -22.34 19.53
N ALA A 82 -22.03 -21.75 20.52
CA ALA A 82 -21.40 -21.23 21.74
C ALA A 82 -20.97 -22.37 22.67
N GLN A 83 -21.80 -23.42 22.78
CA GLN A 83 -21.46 -24.63 23.54
C GLN A 83 -20.27 -25.40 22.94
N ALA A 84 -20.11 -25.41 21.62
CA ALA A 84 -18.96 -26.03 20.95
C ALA A 84 -17.61 -25.30 21.15
N GLN A 85 -17.65 -24.05 21.61
CA GLN A 85 -16.45 -23.25 21.94
C GLN A 85 -16.19 -23.12 23.44
N ALA A 86 -17.12 -23.52 24.30
CA ALA A 86 -16.92 -23.59 25.74
C ALA A 86 -15.79 -24.57 26.07
N GLY A 87 -14.72 -24.09 26.70
CA GLY A 87 -13.56 -24.90 27.09
C GLY A 87 -12.39 -24.93 26.10
N ARG A 88 -12.43 -24.23 24.96
CA ARG A 88 -11.24 -24.06 24.12
C ARG A 88 -10.26 -23.06 24.75
N PRO A 89 -8.96 -23.39 24.84
CA PRO A 89 -7.98 -22.56 25.55
C PRO A 89 -7.90 -21.18 24.89
N THR A 90 -8.00 -20.13 25.73
CA THR A 90 -7.68 -18.71 25.50
C THR A 90 -7.45 -18.32 24.03
N HIS A 91 -8.41 -17.63 23.42
CA HIS A 91 -8.19 -17.01 22.11
C HIS A 91 -7.03 -16.03 22.20
N LYS A 92 -5.86 -16.40 21.69
CA LYS A 92 -4.76 -15.46 21.55
C LYS A 92 -5.19 -14.36 20.58
N ILE A 93 -5.09 -13.11 21.02
CA ILE A 93 -5.56 -11.95 20.25
C ILE A 93 -4.38 -11.37 19.47
N LEU A 94 -4.55 -11.21 18.16
CA LEU A 94 -3.67 -10.36 17.37
C LEU A 94 -4.22 -8.92 17.38
N PRO A 95 -3.41 -7.91 17.75
CA PRO A 95 -3.81 -6.52 17.74
C PRO A 95 -3.98 -5.97 16.32
N ALA A 96 -4.68 -4.84 16.18
CA ALA A 96 -4.87 -4.18 14.88
C ALA A 96 -3.59 -3.56 14.28
N THR A 97 -2.50 -3.50 15.07
CA THR A 97 -1.16 -3.17 14.60
C THR A 97 -0.50 -4.29 13.77
N VAL A 98 -1.12 -5.48 13.72
CA VAL A 98 -0.70 -6.54 12.81
C VAL A 98 -1.44 -6.37 11.49
N ALA A 99 -0.73 -5.84 10.49
CA ALA A 99 -1.25 -5.69 9.12
C ALA A 99 -1.83 -7.01 8.61
N GLY A 100 -2.97 -6.93 7.91
CA GLY A 100 -3.70 -8.11 7.41
C GLY A 100 -4.46 -8.93 8.45
N SER A 101 -4.30 -8.67 9.77
CA SER A 101 -5.10 -9.35 10.79
C SER A 101 -6.59 -8.97 10.68
N PRO A 102 -7.54 -9.82 11.15
CA PRO A 102 -8.95 -9.48 11.15
C PRO A 102 -9.28 -8.17 11.88
N ARG A 103 -8.55 -7.85 12.95
CA ARG A 103 -8.74 -6.59 13.68
C ARG A 103 -8.20 -5.39 12.91
N HIS A 104 -7.05 -5.54 12.26
CA HIS A 104 -6.52 -4.50 11.38
C HIS A 104 -7.51 -4.17 10.26
N MET A 105 -7.98 -5.19 9.53
CA MET A 105 -8.93 -4.99 8.43
C MET A 105 -10.24 -4.35 8.91
N ARG A 106 -10.78 -4.78 10.05
CA ARG A 106 -11.98 -4.18 10.65
C ARG A 106 -11.77 -2.72 11.04
N GLN A 107 -10.62 -2.40 11.66
CA GLN A 107 -10.31 -1.03 12.04
C GLN A 107 -10.21 -0.12 10.80
N GLN A 108 -9.43 -0.52 9.79
CA GLN A 108 -9.29 0.23 8.55
C GLN A 108 -10.65 0.48 7.86
N TYR A 109 -11.52 -0.54 7.84
CA TYR A 109 -12.87 -0.41 7.31
C TYR A 109 -13.72 0.57 8.14
N GLN A 110 -13.71 0.44 9.47
CA GLN A 110 -14.46 1.32 10.36
C GLN A 110 -14.00 2.78 10.25
N ASP A 111 -12.69 3.03 10.16
CA ASP A 111 -12.12 4.36 9.98
C ASP A 111 -12.57 4.97 8.64
N ALA A 112 -12.52 4.20 7.55
CA ALA A 112 -13.02 4.64 6.25
C ALA A 112 -14.54 4.93 6.29
N MET A 113 -15.33 4.06 6.91
CA MET A 113 -16.78 4.27 7.05
C MET A 113 -17.12 5.47 7.94
N ALA A 114 -16.31 5.76 8.96
CA ALA A 114 -16.47 6.95 9.80
C ALA A 114 -16.23 8.24 8.97
N ILE A 115 -15.23 8.23 8.09
CA ILE A 115 -14.98 9.33 7.15
C ILE A 115 -16.17 9.49 6.19
N CYS A 116 -16.64 8.39 5.57
CA CYS A 116 -17.82 8.41 4.70
C CYS A 116 -19.07 8.92 5.42
N ARG A 117 -19.29 8.53 6.67
CA ARG A 117 -20.42 9.00 7.49
C ARG A 117 -20.32 10.50 7.79
N ARG A 118 -19.11 11.01 7.99
CA ARG A 118 -18.87 12.43 8.32
C ARG A 118 -18.98 13.35 7.10
N TYR A 119 -18.46 12.92 5.96
CA TYR A 119 -18.28 13.77 4.77
C TYR A 119 -19.15 13.36 3.56
N GLY A 120 -19.93 12.29 3.70
CA GLY A 120 -20.74 11.72 2.61
C GLY A 120 -19.92 10.88 1.65
N THR A 121 -20.39 10.77 0.41
CA THR A 121 -19.68 10.05 -0.64
C THR A 121 -18.39 10.78 -1.06
N PRO A 122 -17.32 10.03 -1.40
CA PRO A 122 -16.10 10.62 -1.93
C PRO A 122 -16.36 11.32 -3.27
N ASP A 123 -15.59 12.38 -3.54
CA ASP A 123 -15.71 13.19 -4.76
C ASP A 123 -14.88 12.61 -5.89
N LEU A 124 -13.70 12.05 -5.59
CA LEU A 124 -12.83 11.40 -6.56
C LEU A 124 -12.37 10.02 -6.07
N PHE A 125 -12.27 9.10 -7.02
CA PHE A 125 -11.55 7.83 -6.89
C PHE A 125 -10.35 7.85 -7.84
N VAL A 126 -9.15 7.95 -7.27
CA VAL A 126 -7.91 8.08 -8.04
C VAL A 126 -7.09 6.81 -7.90
N THR A 127 -6.62 6.30 -9.04
CA THR A 127 -5.66 5.19 -9.09
C THR A 127 -4.29 5.70 -9.49
N PHE A 128 -3.28 5.41 -8.69
CA PHE A 128 -1.88 5.73 -8.96
C PHE A 128 -1.10 4.43 -9.19
N THR A 129 -0.59 4.23 -10.40
CA THR A 129 0.07 2.99 -10.81
C THR A 129 1.56 3.20 -10.98
N CYS A 130 2.38 2.28 -10.45
CA CYS A 130 3.82 2.31 -10.67
C CYS A 130 4.17 2.08 -12.15
N ASN A 131 5.12 2.85 -12.69
CA ASN A 131 5.68 2.62 -14.02
C ASN A 131 7.13 2.13 -13.90
N PRO A 132 7.46 0.90 -14.34
CA PRO A 132 8.83 0.38 -14.28
C PRO A 132 9.80 1.13 -15.21
N GLY A 133 9.29 1.87 -16.19
CA GLY A 133 10.06 2.72 -17.11
C GLY A 133 10.38 4.12 -16.56
N TRP A 134 10.10 4.41 -15.29
CA TRP A 134 10.57 5.65 -14.67
C TRP A 134 12.10 5.71 -14.68
N LYS A 135 12.64 6.90 -14.99
CA LYS A 135 14.09 7.12 -15.11
C LYS A 135 14.83 6.75 -13.84
N GLU A 136 14.26 7.08 -12.69
CA GLU A 136 14.84 6.74 -11.38
C GLU A 136 15.00 5.22 -11.18
N ILE A 137 14.17 4.41 -11.85
CA ILE A 137 14.35 2.96 -11.89
C ILE A 137 15.40 2.61 -12.94
N THR A 138 15.18 2.97 -14.20
CA THR A 138 16.02 2.52 -15.33
C THR A 138 17.49 2.95 -15.22
N GLU A 139 17.76 4.14 -14.68
CA GLU A 139 19.12 4.67 -14.51
C GLU A 139 19.86 4.03 -13.32
N ASN A 140 19.14 3.36 -12.41
CA ASN A 140 19.71 2.69 -11.24
C ASN A 140 19.72 1.16 -11.36
N LEU A 141 19.40 0.62 -12.55
CA LEU A 141 19.57 -0.80 -12.86
C LEU A 141 21.00 -1.09 -13.32
N ILE A 142 21.53 -2.24 -12.90
CA ILE A 142 22.82 -2.74 -13.39
C ILE A 142 22.62 -3.30 -14.81
N ALA A 143 23.68 -3.33 -15.62
CA ALA A 143 23.63 -3.89 -16.97
C ALA A 143 23.00 -5.30 -17.00
N GLY A 144 21.97 -5.48 -17.84
CA GLY A 144 21.24 -6.74 -17.98
C GLY A 144 20.12 -6.97 -16.95
N GLN A 145 19.99 -6.11 -15.93
CA GLN A 145 18.97 -6.21 -14.91
C GLN A 145 17.63 -5.64 -15.40
N LYS A 146 16.52 -6.29 -15.02
CA LYS A 146 15.15 -5.79 -15.25
C LYS A 146 14.62 -5.10 -14.01
N ALA A 147 13.64 -4.21 -14.16
CA ALA A 147 12.98 -3.58 -13.02
C ALA A 147 12.42 -4.61 -12.03
N THR A 148 11.87 -5.72 -12.54
CA THR A 148 11.35 -6.83 -11.74
C THR A 148 12.40 -7.46 -10.82
N ASP A 149 13.67 -7.40 -11.18
CA ASP A 149 14.77 -7.96 -10.39
C ASP A 149 15.12 -7.09 -9.17
N ARG A 150 14.61 -5.85 -9.11
CA ARG A 150 14.84 -4.86 -8.06
C ARG A 150 13.53 -4.37 -7.42
N PRO A 151 12.79 -5.24 -6.70
CA PRO A 151 11.55 -4.84 -6.02
C PRO A 151 11.79 -3.77 -4.95
N ASP A 152 12.98 -3.73 -4.34
CA ASP A 152 13.40 -2.69 -3.40
C ASP A 152 13.45 -1.30 -4.06
N LEU A 153 14.01 -1.22 -5.27
CA LEU A 153 14.10 0.01 -6.04
C LEU A 153 12.71 0.47 -6.50
N ILE A 154 11.89 -0.45 -7.02
CA ILE A 154 10.49 -0.19 -7.40
C ILE A 154 9.73 0.41 -6.21
N ALA A 155 9.78 -0.25 -5.05
CA ALA A 155 9.04 0.19 -3.86
C ALA A 155 9.50 1.59 -3.39
N ARG A 156 10.81 1.86 -3.42
CA ARG A 156 11.38 3.18 -3.05
C ARG A 156 10.93 4.28 -3.99
N VAL A 157 11.09 4.07 -5.31
CA VAL A 157 10.71 5.07 -6.32
C VAL A 157 9.20 5.30 -6.29
N PHE A 158 8.39 4.24 -6.20
CA PHE A 158 6.95 4.35 -6.04
C PHE A 158 6.58 5.20 -4.81
N ASN A 159 7.16 4.92 -3.65
CA ASN A 159 6.87 5.66 -2.43
C ASN A 159 7.23 7.15 -2.57
N MET A 160 8.38 7.48 -3.18
CA MET A 160 8.77 8.88 -3.41
C MET A 160 7.79 9.59 -4.36
N LYS A 161 7.46 8.96 -5.49
CA LYS A 161 6.53 9.53 -6.49
C LYS A 161 5.11 9.68 -5.92
N PHE A 162 4.65 8.67 -5.18
CA PHE A 162 3.34 8.69 -4.55
C PHE A 162 3.26 9.76 -3.46
N ASN A 163 4.30 9.96 -2.65
CA ASN A 163 4.31 11.02 -1.64
C ASN A 163 4.25 12.41 -2.29
N ALA A 164 4.98 12.63 -3.40
CA ALA A 164 4.89 13.88 -4.15
C ALA A 164 3.47 14.13 -4.68
N PHE A 165 2.85 13.11 -5.31
CA PHE A 165 1.46 13.16 -5.75
C PHE A 165 0.48 13.43 -4.60
N TYR A 166 0.73 12.79 -3.45
CA TYR A 166 -0.12 12.93 -2.27
C TYR A 166 -0.04 14.33 -1.66
N GLU A 167 1.15 14.94 -1.63
CA GLU A 167 1.34 16.34 -1.23
C GLU A 167 0.64 17.31 -2.19
N ASP A 168 0.70 17.04 -3.50
CA ASP A 168 0.01 17.86 -4.52
C ASP A 168 -1.50 17.92 -4.27
N ILE A 169 -2.11 16.80 -3.89
CA ILE A 169 -3.55 16.71 -3.60
C ILE A 169 -3.89 17.31 -2.24
N THR A 170 -3.14 16.94 -1.20
CA THR A 170 -3.54 17.21 0.19
C THR A 170 -3.09 18.57 0.70
N GLN A 171 -1.93 19.05 0.26
CA GLN A 171 -1.31 20.27 0.77
C GLN A 171 -1.30 21.40 -0.26
N ARG A 172 -1.00 21.09 -1.53
CA ARG A 172 -0.93 22.10 -2.60
C ARG A 172 -2.27 22.36 -3.28
N HIS A 173 -3.27 21.52 -2.99
CA HIS A 173 -4.63 21.66 -3.50
C HIS A 173 -4.71 21.76 -5.03
N VAL A 174 -3.84 21.01 -5.73
CA VAL A 174 -3.74 21.06 -7.21
C VAL A 174 -5.06 20.76 -7.91
N LEU A 175 -5.89 19.88 -7.31
CA LEU A 175 -7.24 19.62 -7.80
C LEU A 175 -8.22 20.62 -7.19
N ARG A 176 -8.50 20.48 -5.90
CA ARG A 176 -9.27 21.40 -5.05
C ARG A 176 -8.85 21.19 -3.59
N THR A 177 -9.40 21.97 -2.66
CA THR A 177 -9.12 21.82 -1.22
C THR A 177 -9.60 20.46 -0.70
N CYS A 178 -8.67 19.59 -0.32
CA CYS A 178 -8.92 18.27 0.25
C CYS A 178 -9.21 18.35 1.75
N ARG A 179 -10.35 17.79 2.18
CA ARG A 179 -10.77 17.75 3.61
C ARG A 179 -10.56 16.39 4.25
N ALA A 180 -10.72 15.32 3.47
CA ALA A 180 -10.47 13.96 3.93
C ALA A 180 -9.99 13.11 2.77
N HIS A 181 -9.28 12.03 3.09
CA HIS A 181 -8.84 11.05 2.11
C HIS A 181 -8.71 9.68 2.76
N VAL A 182 -8.84 8.63 1.96
CA VAL A 182 -8.49 7.26 2.34
C VAL A 182 -7.61 6.72 1.22
N ARG A 183 -6.52 6.04 1.58
CA ARG A 183 -5.64 5.41 0.59
C ARG A 183 -5.32 3.98 0.96
N VAL A 184 -5.22 3.13 -0.05
CA VAL A 184 -4.75 1.74 0.09
C VAL A 184 -3.67 1.51 -0.95
N VAL A 185 -2.50 1.04 -0.50
CA VAL A 185 -1.44 0.58 -1.40
C VAL A 185 -1.52 -0.93 -1.45
N GLU A 186 -1.57 -1.46 -2.67
CA GLU A 186 -1.69 -2.87 -2.95
C GLU A 186 -0.62 -3.24 -3.99
N TRP A 187 -0.31 -4.53 -4.09
CA TRP A 187 0.57 -5.06 -5.12
C TRP A 187 -0.28 -5.87 -6.10
N GLN A 188 -0.35 -5.45 -7.36
CA GLN A 188 -1.09 -6.21 -8.37
C GLN A 188 -0.41 -7.55 -8.62
N LYS A 189 -1.15 -8.51 -9.19
CA LYS A 189 -0.62 -9.83 -9.60
C LYS A 189 0.61 -9.74 -10.53
N ARG A 190 0.80 -8.59 -11.20
CA ARG A 190 1.96 -8.30 -12.06
C ARG A 190 3.19 -7.79 -11.30
N GLY A 191 3.13 -7.72 -9.98
CA GLY A 191 4.27 -7.41 -9.11
C GLY A 191 4.63 -5.94 -9.00
N LEU A 192 3.76 -5.01 -9.44
CA LEU A 192 3.97 -3.58 -9.28
C LEU A 192 3.00 -3.00 -8.25
N PRO A 193 3.45 -2.03 -7.43
CA PRO A 193 2.59 -1.36 -6.48
C PRO A 193 1.61 -0.44 -7.20
N HIS A 194 0.37 -0.41 -6.69
CA HIS A 194 -0.66 0.53 -7.07
C HIS A 194 -1.29 1.11 -5.82
N CYS A 195 -1.82 2.32 -5.93
CA CYS A 195 -2.57 2.95 -4.86
C CYS A 195 -3.96 3.34 -5.34
N HIS A 196 -4.96 3.02 -4.55
CA HIS A 196 -6.31 3.55 -4.68
C HIS A 196 -6.52 4.63 -3.62
N CYS A 197 -6.96 5.80 -4.04
CA CYS A 197 -7.23 6.96 -3.19
C CYS A 197 -8.68 7.40 -3.35
N LEU A 198 -9.39 7.52 -2.24
CA LEU A 198 -10.66 8.24 -2.15
C LEU A 198 -10.39 9.63 -1.59
N ILE A 199 -10.99 10.66 -2.19
CA ILE A 199 -10.77 12.07 -1.85
C ILE A 199 -12.11 12.75 -1.60
N TRP A 200 -12.19 13.55 -0.53
CA TRP A 200 -13.32 14.42 -0.23
C TRP A 200 -12.86 15.87 -0.26
N PHE A 201 -13.53 16.69 -1.07
CA PHE A 201 -13.30 18.12 -1.14
C PHE A 201 -14.11 18.89 -0.10
N ASP A 202 -13.71 20.14 0.12
CA ASP A 202 -14.49 21.08 0.92
C ASP A 202 -15.88 21.34 0.33
N GLN A 203 -16.85 21.71 1.17
CA GLN A 203 -18.23 21.95 0.74
C GLN A 203 -18.34 23.04 -0.33
N GLU A 204 -17.52 24.08 -0.22
CA GLU A 204 -17.42 25.18 -1.18
C GLU A 204 -16.77 24.74 -2.51
N ASN A 205 -16.04 23.63 -2.49
CA ASN A 205 -15.28 23.09 -3.61
C ASN A 205 -15.88 21.78 -4.16
N LYS A 206 -17.07 21.39 -3.71
CA LYS A 206 -17.75 20.17 -4.17
C LYS A 206 -17.98 20.19 -5.68
N LEU A 207 -17.84 19.04 -6.32
CA LEU A 207 -18.20 18.85 -7.72
C LEU A 207 -19.73 18.66 -7.79
N ARG A 208 -20.45 19.63 -8.36
CA ARG A 208 -21.93 19.63 -8.38
C ARG A 208 -22.52 19.76 -9.78
N SER A 209 -21.70 20.14 -10.74
CA SER A 209 -22.08 20.36 -12.13
C SER A 209 -21.15 19.59 -13.08
N PRO A 210 -21.60 19.25 -14.30
CA PRO A 210 -20.71 18.69 -15.34
C PRO A 210 -19.45 19.54 -15.55
N GLU A 211 -19.60 20.86 -15.54
CA GLU A 211 -18.50 21.81 -15.71
C GLU A 211 -17.44 21.70 -14.60
N ASP A 212 -17.85 21.38 -13.36
CA ASP A 212 -16.90 21.09 -12.28
C ASP A 212 -16.05 19.87 -12.58
N TYR A 213 -16.64 18.81 -13.14
CA TYR A 213 -15.92 17.59 -13.51
C TYR A 213 -15.00 17.85 -14.69
N ASP A 214 -15.48 18.53 -15.72
CA ASP A 214 -14.70 18.88 -16.92
C ASP A 214 -13.51 19.80 -16.59
N SER A 215 -13.61 20.59 -15.50
CA SER A 215 -12.48 21.39 -15.00
C SER A 215 -11.32 20.57 -14.43
N LEU A 216 -11.57 19.32 -14.04
CA LEU A 216 -10.57 18.45 -13.38
C LEU A 216 -10.18 17.24 -14.23
N VAL A 217 -11.10 16.72 -15.03
CA VAL A 217 -10.93 15.47 -15.78
C VAL A 217 -11.26 15.73 -17.25
N CYS A 218 -10.40 15.23 -18.14
CA CYS A 218 -10.62 15.31 -19.57
C CYS A 218 -10.35 13.94 -20.20
N ALA A 219 -11.27 13.49 -21.05
CA ALA A 219 -11.14 12.26 -21.83
C ALA A 219 -10.56 12.50 -23.23
N GLU A 220 -10.31 13.75 -23.60
CA GLU A 220 -9.73 14.12 -24.89
C GLU A 220 -8.20 14.08 -24.83
N LEU A 221 -7.59 13.77 -25.98
CA LEU A 221 -6.13 13.87 -26.10
C LEU A 221 -5.71 15.35 -26.08
N PRO A 222 -4.68 15.71 -25.29
CA PRO A 222 -4.14 17.07 -25.31
C PRO A 222 -3.67 17.46 -26.72
N HIS A 223 -3.81 18.73 -27.09
CA HIS A 223 -3.44 19.15 -28.45
C HIS A 223 -1.92 18.96 -28.69
N PRO A 224 -1.49 18.28 -29.77
CA PRO A 224 -0.09 17.88 -29.95
C PRO A 224 0.88 19.05 -30.08
N THR A 225 0.46 20.16 -30.71
CA THR A 225 1.31 21.36 -30.84
C THR A 225 1.19 22.36 -29.69
N LYS A 226 -0.01 22.57 -29.12
CA LYS A 226 -0.22 23.52 -28.02
C LYS A 226 0.19 22.95 -26.66
N GLN A 227 0.06 21.64 -26.48
CA GLN A 227 0.35 20.93 -25.22
C GLN A 227 1.22 19.68 -25.48
N PRO A 228 2.40 19.83 -26.10
CA PRO A 228 3.22 18.70 -26.55
C PRO A 228 3.67 17.78 -25.41
N ARG A 229 3.94 18.36 -24.22
CA ARG A 229 4.35 17.59 -23.04
C ARG A 229 3.21 16.71 -22.52
N LEU A 230 2.01 17.26 -22.37
CA LEU A 230 0.84 16.51 -21.92
C LEU A 230 0.44 15.45 -22.96
N PHE A 231 0.43 15.82 -24.24
CA PHE A 231 0.14 14.88 -25.32
C PHE A 231 1.10 13.69 -25.28
N LYS A 232 2.42 13.92 -25.16
CA LYS A 232 3.41 12.85 -25.02
C LYS A 232 3.15 11.99 -23.79
N SER A 233 2.87 12.60 -22.63
CA SER A 233 2.61 11.86 -21.39
C SER A 233 1.37 10.99 -21.49
N VAL A 234 0.25 11.53 -21.95
CA VAL A 234 -1.02 10.81 -22.09
C VAL A 234 -0.90 9.70 -23.12
N THR A 235 -0.33 9.98 -24.30
CA THR A 235 -0.20 8.96 -25.35
C THR A 235 0.76 7.82 -24.98
N SER A 236 1.76 8.09 -24.13
CA SER A 236 2.73 7.07 -23.71
C SER A 236 2.26 6.19 -22.55
N HIS A 237 1.32 6.66 -21.71
CA HIS A 237 1.00 6.00 -20.44
C HIS A 237 -0.49 5.70 -20.22
N MET A 238 -1.38 6.41 -20.91
CA MET A 238 -2.85 6.30 -20.72
C MET A 238 -3.55 5.67 -21.93
N MET A 239 -2.79 5.29 -22.95
CA MET A 239 -3.32 4.60 -24.14
C MET A 239 -3.25 3.10 -23.94
N HIS A 240 -4.39 2.44 -23.96
CA HIS A 240 -4.44 0.99 -24.03
C HIS A 240 -4.30 0.56 -25.50
N GLY A 241 -3.40 -0.37 -25.76
CA GLY A 241 -3.37 -1.09 -27.04
C GLY A 241 -4.67 -1.88 -27.24
N PRO A 242 -4.99 -2.26 -28.49
CA PRO A 242 -6.23 -2.95 -28.81
C PRO A 242 -6.43 -4.23 -27.98
N CYS A 243 -7.62 -4.42 -27.42
CA CYS A 243 -7.98 -5.56 -26.57
C CYS A 243 -8.20 -6.87 -27.35
N TYR A 244 -7.27 -7.27 -28.22
CA TYR A 244 -7.35 -8.56 -28.92
C TYR A 244 -6.52 -9.64 -28.19
N ILE A 245 -6.97 -10.88 -28.29
CA ILE A 245 -6.35 -12.06 -27.69
C ILE A 245 -4.89 -12.15 -28.14
N GLY A 246 -3.95 -12.00 -27.20
CA GLY A 246 -2.52 -12.17 -27.44
C GLY A 246 -1.65 -10.93 -27.22
N SER A 247 -2.20 -9.75 -26.93
CA SER A 247 -1.36 -8.59 -26.60
C SER A 247 -0.78 -8.72 -25.19
N THR A 248 0.48 -9.15 -25.08
CA THR A 248 1.29 -8.84 -23.90
C THR A 248 1.57 -7.34 -23.90
N GLN A 249 0.72 -6.56 -23.23
CA GLN A 249 1.11 -5.20 -22.87
C GLN A 249 2.26 -5.26 -21.84
N PRO A 250 3.25 -4.36 -21.93
CA PRO A 250 4.34 -4.26 -20.97
C PRO A 250 3.85 -4.00 -19.54
#